data_AF-A0A950PQW0-F1
#
_entry.id   AF-A0A950PQW0-F1
#
_cell.length_a   1.000
_cell.length_b   1.000
_cell.length_c   1.000
_cell.angle_alpha   90.00
_cell.angle_beta   90.00
_cell.angle_gamma   90.00
#
_symmetry.space_group_name_H-M   'P 1'
#
loop_
_entity.id
_entity.type
_entity.pdbx_description
1 polymer ?
#
loop_
_entity_poly.entity_id
_entity_poly.type
_entity_poly.pdbx_seq_one_letter_code
_entity_poly.pdbx_strand_id
1 'polypeptide(L)'
;NSMGARLRWGHGKNQAEYSDWKASLFANIGTCRTTNAKGAVFHDVKPLIELSELRRAVYMGARKTFGHDYLKQLTPLALAIWYMDDGSFATRAKGLQERTRDGSGRSEICVQAMEPSTRKRLAEYLADTWDIHPRLMEKGARKMAFLIFSKDETAKLHALVAPFIHPSMQYKLLPRFRGQFNVEPAFAPVREELVPMPIKAVRPKVVSSGRTHRFDIEVEGSHNYFVDGVMVHNSPETTPGGRALKFYSSVRLDIRRIEAIKDGVEVVGNRTRVKVVKNKVSPPFRQAEFDITYGKGISREGSLLDVGVDLGLVKKSGAWFTYEGEQLGQGRENAKSFLAENLEVMVEIDGRIREQTGLTPKSDADAAGPDAKAATDPDDEPITLD
;
A
#
# COMPACT_ATOMS: atom_id res chain seq x y z
N ASN A 1 2.22 -6.58 13.80
CA ASN A 1 2.92 -5.50 13.06
C ASN A 1 2.27 -5.21 11.70
N SER A 2 0.96 -5.03 11.63
CA SER A 2 0.30 -4.56 10.40
C SER A 2 0.65 -3.08 10.18
N MET A 3 0.97 -2.71 8.94
CA MET A 3 1.06 -1.30 8.50
C MET A 3 -0.30 -0.59 8.50
N GLY A 4 -1.37 -1.38 8.40
CA GLY A 4 -2.73 -0.87 8.42
C GLY A 4 -3.13 -0.39 9.81
N ALA A 5 -3.90 0.69 9.83
CA ALA A 5 -4.60 1.15 11.02
C ALA A 5 -6.00 0.53 11.05
N ARG A 6 -6.52 0.35 12.27
CA ARG A 6 -7.90 -0.07 12.49
C ARG A 6 -8.72 1.14 12.88
N LEU A 7 -9.89 1.31 12.26
CA LEU A 7 -10.93 2.20 12.73
C LEU A 7 -11.89 1.41 13.61
N ARG A 8 -12.15 1.90 14.82
CA ARG A 8 -13.12 1.36 15.76
C ARG A 8 -13.97 2.48 16.33
N TRP A 9 -15.28 2.28 16.41
CA TRP A 9 -16.19 3.16 17.13
C TRP A 9 -17.12 2.34 18.01
N GLY A 10 -17.72 2.99 19.01
CA GLY A 10 -18.70 2.34 19.86
C GLY A 10 -19.64 3.35 20.50
N HIS A 11 -20.89 2.92 20.67
CA HIS A 11 -21.96 3.73 21.21
C HIS A 11 -22.74 2.95 22.27
N GLY A 12 -23.36 3.69 23.21
CA GLY A 12 -24.21 3.09 24.22
C GLY A 12 -25.46 2.44 23.60
N LYS A 13 -26.16 1.62 24.40
CA LYS A 13 -27.36 0.87 23.97
C LYS A 13 -28.40 1.72 23.23
N ASN A 14 -28.65 2.93 23.71
CA ASN A 14 -29.66 3.84 23.15
C ASN A 14 -29.26 4.43 21.78
N GLN A 15 -28.02 4.23 21.35
CA GLN A 15 -27.47 4.73 20.09
C GLN A 15 -27.02 3.57 19.18
N ALA A 16 -27.47 2.34 19.46
CA ALA A 16 -27.13 1.16 18.67
C ALA A 16 -27.52 1.32 17.20
N GLU A 17 -28.71 1.85 16.92
CA GLU A 17 -29.22 2.08 15.57
C GLU A 17 -28.31 3.04 14.77
N TYR A 18 -27.90 4.15 15.38
CA TYR A 18 -26.91 5.07 14.78
C TYR A 18 -25.57 4.38 14.53
N SER A 19 -25.10 3.58 15.48
CA SER A 19 -23.84 2.83 15.35
C SER A 19 -23.88 1.84 14.18
N ASP A 20 -25.02 1.17 14.00
CA ASP A 20 -25.27 0.20 12.94
C ASP A 20 -25.43 0.89 11.56
N TRP A 21 -26.11 2.03 11.50
CA TRP A 21 -26.12 2.89 10.30
C TRP A 21 -24.72 3.37 9.91
N LYS A 22 -23.92 3.83 10.87
CA LYS A 22 -22.53 4.24 10.61
C LYS A 22 -21.70 3.09 10.05
N ALA A 23 -21.96 1.85 10.47
CA ALA A 23 -21.33 0.66 9.92
C ALA A 23 -21.76 0.34 8.49
N SER A 24 -23.01 0.65 8.11
CA SER A 24 -23.46 0.45 6.73
C SER A 24 -22.74 1.37 5.74
N LEU A 25 -22.24 2.53 6.17
CA LEU A 25 -21.38 3.40 5.35
C LEU A 25 -20.05 2.73 4.95
N PHE A 26 -19.66 1.65 5.63
CA PHE A 26 -18.43 0.89 5.39
C PHE A 26 -18.71 -0.54 4.90
N ALA A 27 -19.90 -0.82 4.35
CA ALA A 27 -20.30 -2.18 3.98
C ALA A 27 -19.36 -2.84 2.95
N ASN A 28 -18.74 -2.04 2.06
CA ASN A 28 -17.80 -2.53 1.04
C ASN A 28 -16.47 -3.08 1.60
N ILE A 29 -16.03 -2.65 2.78
CA ILE A 29 -14.75 -3.07 3.38
C ILE A 29 -14.91 -4.08 4.53
N GLY A 30 -16.15 -4.35 4.93
CA GLY A 30 -16.51 -5.29 5.99
C GLY A 30 -16.27 -4.74 7.39
N THR A 31 -17.28 -4.89 8.25
CA THR A 31 -17.26 -4.48 9.66
C THR A 31 -17.58 -5.66 10.57
N CYS A 32 -16.95 -5.71 11.74
CA CYS A 32 -17.26 -6.68 12.78
C CYS A 32 -18.00 -5.99 13.93
N ARG A 33 -19.21 -6.45 14.23
CA ARG A 33 -20.04 -5.93 15.31
C ARG A 33 -19.86 -6.75 16.59
N THR A 34 -19.58 -6.08 17.70
CA THR A 34 -19.53 -6.69 19.03
C THR A 34 -20.42 -5.94 20.01
N THR A 35 -20.85 -6.60 21.08
CA THR A 35 -21.69 -5.99 22.11
C THR A 35 -21.16 -6.38 23.48
N ASN A 36 -21.04 -5.42 24.39
CA ASN A 36 -20.58 -5.69 25.75
C ASN A 36 -21.75 -6.04 26.69
N ALA A 37 -21.45 -6.45 27.93
CA ALA A 37 -22.46 -6.80 28.94
C ALA A 37 -23.45 -5.67 29.28
N LYS A 38 -23.10 -4.40 29.02
CA LYS A 38 -23.96 -3.23 29.23
C LYS A 38 -24.84 -2.90 28.01
N GLY A 39 -24.78 -3.72 26.97
CA GLY A 39 -25.50 -3.50 25.71
C GLY A 39 -24.92 -2.39 24.82
N ALA A 40 -23.71 -1.91 25.11
CA ALA A 40 -23.02 -0.98 24.21
C ALA A 40 -22.48 -1.74 22.99
N VAL A 41 -22.66 -1.15 21.81
CA VAL A 41 -22.31 -1.75 20.52
C VAL A 41 -21.00 -1.15 20.03
N PHE A 42 -20.11 -1.99 19.53
CA PHE A 42 -18.83 -1.59 18.94
C PHE A 42 -18.70 -2.19 17.55
N HIS A 43 -18.11 -1.41 16.65
CA HIS A 43 -17.79 -1.84 15.29
C HIS A 43 -16.30 -1.67 15.04
N ASP A 44 -15.69 -2.70 14.47
CA ASP A 44 -14.29 -2.73 14.09
C ASP A 44 -14.19 -2.97 12.58
N VAL A 45 -13.47 -2.07 11.88
CA VAL A 45 -13.17 -2.22 10.45
C VAL A 45 -11.93 -3.11 10.29
N LYS A 46 -11.83 -3.83 9.16
CA LYS A 46 -10.58 -4.52 8.79
C LYS A 46 -9.40 -3.52 8.79
N PRO A 47 -8.20 -3.88 9.27
CA PRO A 47 -7.05 -2.98 9.18
C PRO A 47 -6.72 -2.64 7.73
N LEU A 48 -6.64 -1.34 7.41
CA LEU A 48 -6.43 -0.80 6.06
C LEU A 48 -5.23 0.16 6.05
N ILE A 49 -4.53 0.24 4.91
CA ILE A 49 -3.35 1.09 4.73
C ILE A 49 -3.77 2.56 4.63
N GLU A 50 -4.86 2.83 3.95
CA GLU A 50 -5.53 4.12 3.76
C GLU A 50 -5.87 4.76 5.13
N LEU A 51 -6.34 3.95 6.08
CA LEU A 51 -6.58 4.41 7.45
C LEU A 51 -5.28 4.78 8.18
N SER A 52 -4.15 4.18 7.82
CA SER A 52 -2.84 4.50 8.39
C SER A 52 -2.32 5.85 7.87
N GLU A 53 -2.59 6.19 6.62
CA GLU A 53 -2.32 7.52 6.05
C GLU A 53 -3.16 8.60 6.71
N LEU A 54 -4.47 8.39 6.81
CA LEU A 54 -5.37 9.29 7.54
C LEU A 54 -4.93 9.48 8.99
N ARG A 55 -4.54 8.38 9.68
CA ARG A 55 -4.04 8.47 11.05
C ARG A 55 -2.77 9.32 11.12
N ARG A 56 -1.81 9.16 10.20
CA ARG A 56 -0.57 9.96 10.17
C ARG A 56 -0.83 11.44 9.88
N ALA A 57 -1.80 11.74 9.01
CA ALA A 57 -2.18 13.11 8.68
C ALA A 57 -2.85 13.84 9.86
N VAL A 58 -3.57 13.09 10.72
CA VAL A 58 -4.38 13.67 11.81
C VAL A 58 -3.72 13.55 13.18
N TYR A 59 -2.85 12.58 13.43
CA TYR A 59 -2.30 12.33 14.76
C TYR A 59 -0.79 12.57 14.84
N MET A 60 -0.39 13.54 15.67
CA MET A 60 0.96 13.62 16.23
C MET A 60 0.94 13.09 17.67
N GLY A 61 1.45 11.87 17.84
CA GLY A 61 1.41 11.16 19.13
C GLY A 61 -0.02 10.80 19.55
N ALA A 62 -0.45 11.29 20.71
CA ALA A 62 -1.78 11.02 21.27
C ALA A 62 -2.82 12.12 20.99
N ARG A 63 -2.43 13.24 20.38
CA ARG A 63 -3.33 14.37 20.09
C ARG A 63 -3.65 14.46 18.60
N LYS A 64 -4.85 14.95 18.29
CA LYS A 64 -5.26 15.28 16.92
C LYS A 64 -4.70 16.66 16.54
N THR A 65 -3.97 16.71 15.44
CA THR A 65 -3.28 17.87 14.88
C THR A 65 -3.45 17.84 13.36
N PHE A 66 -4.13 18.84 12.79
CA PHE A 66 -4.33 18.91 11.34
C PHE A 66 -4.35 20.36 10.86
N GLY A 67 -3.87 20.58 9.63
CA GLY A 67 -3.71 21.89 9.01
C GLY A 67 -4.93 22.37 8.23
N HIS A 68 -4.84 23.58 7.67
CA HIS A 68 -5.90 24.18 6.85
C HIS A 68 -6.27 23.32 5.64
N ASP A 69 -5.29 22.67 5.00
CA ASP A 69 -5.56 21.83 3.83
C ASP A 69 -6.36 20.58 4.16
N TYR A 70 -6.19 20.03 5.37
CA TYR A 70 -7.04 18.95 5.85
C TYR A 70 -8.46 19.43 6.16
N LEU A 71 -8.58 20.64 6.74
CA LEU A 71 -9.88 21.25 7.04
C LEU A 71 -10.72 21.50 5.78
N LYS A 72 -10.10 21.80 4.64
CA LYS A 72 -10.80 21.94 3.35
C LYS A 72 -11.56 20.67 2.92
N GLN A 73 -11.22 19.50 3.47
CA GLN A 73 -11.92 18.24 3.21
C GLN A 73 -13.13 18.03 4.14
N LEU A 74 -13.36 18.92 5.10
CA LEU A 74 -14.48 18.81 6.03
C LEU A 74 -15.79 19.12 5.29
N THR A 75 -16.54 18.07 4.96
CA THR A 75 -17.85 18.20 4.33
C THR A 75 -18.95 18.41 5.38
N PRO A 76 -20.14 18.91 4.98
CA PRO A 76 -21.32 18.96 5.86
C PRO A 76 -21.68 17.60 6.48
N LEU A 77 -21.54 16.50 5.73
CA LEU A 77 -21.72 15.13 6.23
C LEU A 77 -20.67 14.78 7.31
N ALA A 78 -19.39 15.10 7.10
CA ALA A 78 -18.35 14.87 8.08
C ALA A 78 -18.59 15.66 9.37
N LEU A 79 -19.02 16.94 9.25
CA LEU A 79 -19.42 17.77 10.38
C LEU A 79 -20.65 17.18 11.11
N ALA A 80 -21.63 16.66 10.38
CA ALA A 80 -22.81 16.03 10.96
C ALA A 80 -22.48 14.76 11.75
N ILE A 81 -21.65 13.87 11.20
CA ILE A 81 -21.16 12.67 11.90
C ILE A 81 -20.39 13.07 13.16
N TRP A 82 -19.53 14.08 13.05
CA TRP A 82 -18.79 14.57 14.21
C TRP A 82 -19.71 15.16 15.30
N TYR A 83 -20.74 15.92 14.90
CA TYR A 83 -21.75 16.43 15.82
C TYR A 83 -22.59 15.31 16.48
N MET A 84 -22.91 14.24 15.74
CA MET A 84 -23.57 13.06 16.29
C MET A 84 -22.69 12.30 17.29
N ASP A 85 -21.37 12.29 17.09
CA ASP A 85 -20.43 11.62 17.99
C ASP A 85 -20.12 12.45 19.25
N ASP A 86 -19.62 13.67 19.07
CA ASP A 86 -19.03 14.50 20.14
C ASP A 86 -19.88 15.74 20.51
N GLY A 87 -20.98 15.96 19.78
CA GLY A 87 -21.89 17.06 20.00
C GLY A 87 -22.91 16.80 21.12
N SER A 88 -23.40 17.87 21.70
CA SER A 88 -24.54 17.87 22.62
C SER A 88 -25.45 19.05 22.30
N PHE A 89 -26.73 18.90 22.63
CA PHE A 89 -27.74 19.93 22.45
C PHE A 89 -28.56 20.05 23.72
N ALA A 90 -28.59 21.25 24.27
CA ALA A 90 -29.41 21.56 25.43
C ALA A 90 -30.49 22.58 25.03
N THR A 91 -31.75 22.19 25.18
CA THR A 91 -32.90 23.11 25.08
C THR A 91 -33.02 23.92 26.36
N ARG A 92 -33.13 25.26 26.25
CA ARG A 92 -33.13 26.16 27.41
C ARG A 92 -34.48 26.30 28.12
N ALA A 93 -35.60 25.95 27.48
CA ALA A 93 -36.92 26.03 28.11
C ALA A 93 -37.88 25.02 27.48
N LYS A 94 -38.41 24.10 28.30
CA LYS A 94 -39.67 23.42 28.00
C LYS A 94 -40.80 24.41 28.35
N GLY A 95 -41.35 25.08 27.33
CA GLY A 95 -42.73 25.59 27.38
C GLY A 95 -43.06 26.84 28.20
N LEU A 96 -42.12 27.74 28.56
CA LEU A 96 -42.48 28.93 29.37
C LEU A 96 -42.87 30.19 28.55
N GLN A 97 -42.64 30.27 27.24
CA GLN A 97 -42.96 31.46 26.42
C GLN A 97 -43.33 31.09 24.97
N GLU A 98 -44.42 31.69 24.42
CA GLU A 98 -44.89 31.50 23.04
C GLU A 98 -43.82 31.80 21.98
N ARG A 99 -42.94 32.79 22.22
CA ARG A 99 -41.80 33.13 21.33
C ARG A 99 -40.75 32.02 21.15
N THR A 100 -40.83 30.95 21.95
CA THR A 100 -39.89 29.82 21.94
C THR A 100 -40.56 28.50 21.53
N ARG A 101 -41.74 28.57 20.92
CA ARG A 101 -42.54 27.41 20.48
C ARG A 101 -41.78 26.45 19.54
N ASP A 102 -40.86 26.97 18.73
CA ASP A 102 -40.00 26.16 17.83
C ASP A 102 -38.73 25.60 18.51
N GLY A 103 -38.59 25.82 19.81
CA GLY A 103 -37.41 25.47 20.59
C GLY A 103 -36.30 26.52 20.51
N SER A 104 -35.63 26.76 21.63
CA SER A 104 -34.34 27.46 21.65
C SER A 104 -33.34 26.63 22.43
N GLY A 105 -32.14 26.52 21.91
CA GLY A 105 -31.10 25.71 22.52
C GLY A 105 -29.72 26.15 22.10
N ARG A 106 -28.72 25.54 22.74
CA ARG A 106 -27.31 25.73 22.42
C ARG A 106 -26.71 24.38 22.13
N SER A 107 -25.99 24.31 21.02
CA SER A 107 -25.16 23.18 20.66
C SER A 107 -23.75 23.38 21.20
N GLU A 108 -23.10 22.28 21.58
CA GLU A 108 -21.70 22.29 22.01
C GLU A 108 -21.02 21.03 21.44
N ILE A 109 -19.79 21.15 20.95
CA ILE A 109 -18.98 20.01 20.45
C ILE A 109 -17.70 19.92 21.28
N CYS A 110 -17.41 18.73 21.81
CA CYS A 110 -16.17 18.48 22.55
C CYS A 110 -14.96 18.44 21.61
N VAL A 111 -13.96 19.29 21.85
CA VAL A 111 -12.72 19.38 21.05
C VAL A 111 -11.46 19.05 21.85
N GLN A 112 -11.64 18.44 23.02
CA GLN A 112 -10.54 18.16 23.96
C GLN A 112 -9.42 17.31 23.35
N ALA A 113 -9.76 16.37 22.47
CA ALA A 113 -8.79 15.48 21.81
C ALA A 113 -7.84 16.20 20.82
N MET A 114 -8.18 17.43 20.43
CA MET A 114 -7.40 18.24 19.48
C MET A 114 -6.40 19.13 20.22
N GLU A 115 -5.28 19.44 19.57
CA GLU A 115 -4.31 20.43 20.04
C GLU A 115 -4.91 21.86 20.04
N PRO A 116 -4.55 22.74 21.01
CA PRO A 116 -5.06 24.12 21.07
C PRO A 116 -4.98 24.93 19.76
N SER A 117 -3.88 24.83 19.00
CA SER A 117 -3.74 25.51 17.70
C SER A 117 -4.73 25.00 16.66
N THR A 118 -5.04 23.70 16.70
CA THR A 118 -6.02 23.05 15.82
C THR A 118 -7.44 23.48 16.18
N ARG A 119 -7.74 23.64 17.47
CA ARG A 119 -9.06 24.12 17.94
C ARG A 119 -9.39 25.52 17.43
N LYS A 120 -8.40 26.42 17.44
CA LYS A 120 -8.55 27.80 16.93
C LYS A 120 -8.79 27.80 15.42
N ARG A 121 -7.92 27.14 14.67
CA ARG A 121 -8.04 26.98 13.20
C ARG A 121 -9.38 26.38 12.79
N LEU A 122 -9.88 25.42 13.55
CA LEU A 122 -11.18 24.82 13.28
C LEU A 122 -12.35 25.79 13.53
N ALA A 123 -12.28 26.62 14.57
CA ALA A 123 -13.29 27.64 14.81
C ALA A 123 -13.28 28.72 13.71
N GLU A 124 -12.10 29.17 13.29
CA GLU A 124 -11.90 30.11 12.18
C GLU A 124 -12.44 29.52 10.87
N TYR A 125 -12.10 28.27 10.56
CA TYR A 125 -12.57 27.59 9.35
C TYR A 125 -14.10 27.48 9.27
N LEU A 126 -14.77 27.19 10.39
CA LEU A 126 -16.25 27.15 10.45
C LEU A 126 -16.87 28.54 10.18
N ALA A 127 -16.22 29.60 10.66
CA ALA A 127 -16.65 30.97 10.42
C ALA A 127 -16.46 31.35 8.95
N ASP A 128 -15.27 31.10 8.39
CA ASP A 128 -14.93 31.49 7.02
C ASP A 128 -15.71 30.69 5.96
N THR A 129 -15.93 29.39 6.19
CA THR A 129 -16.52 28.49 5.18
C THR A 129 -18.04 28.49 5.21
N TRP A 130 -18.64 28.56 6.40
CA TRP A 130 -20.09 28.38 6.58
C TRP A 130 -20.76 29.50 7.36
N ASP A 131 -20.05 30.59 7.68
CA ASP A 131 -20.57 31.70 8.49
C ASP A 131 -21.04 31.24 9.89
N ILE A 132 -20.46 30.17 10.42
CA ILE A 132 -20.77 29.62 11.74
C ILE A 132 -19.67 30.00 12.72
N HIS A 133 -20.02 30.78 13.74
CA HIS A 133 -19.07 31.41 14.66
C HIS A 133 -19.11 30.79 16.07
N PRO A 134 -18.51 29.60 16.30
CA PRO A 134 -18.45 29.01 17.63
C PRO A 134 -17.47 29.74 18.55
N ARG A 135 -17.78 29.76 19.84
CA ARG A 135 -16.83 30.21 20.88
C ARG A 135 -16.10 29.03 21.48
N LEU A 136 -14.78 29.08 21.46
CA LEU A 136 -13.94 28.09 22.16
C LEU A 136 -13.93 28.40 23.66
N MET A 137 -14.41 27.48 24.50
CA MET A 137 -14.37 27.63 25.96
C MET A 137 -13.96 26.34 26.65
N GLU A 138 -13.32 26.45 27.80
CA GLU A 138 -13.05 25.33 28.70
C GLU A 138 -14.12 25.27 29.80
N LYS A 139 -14.65 24.07 30.06
CA LYS A 139 -15.75 23.85 31.02
C LYS A 139 -15.48 22.67 31.96
N GLY A 140 -16.15 22.75 33.12
CA GLY A 140 -16.15 21.71 34.14
C GLY A 140 -14.84 21.62 34.94
N ALA A 141 -14.84 20.81 36.00
CA ALA A 141 -13.69 20.66 36.89
C ALA A 141 -12.41 20.17 36.17
N ARG A 142 -12.57 19.40 35.08
CA ARG A 142 -11.47 18.89 34.25
C ARG A 142 -11.01 19.83 33.15
N LYS A 143 -11.58 21.05 33.06
CA LYS A 143 -11.29 22.06 32.02
C LYS A 143 -11.28 21.48 30.60
N MET A 144 -12.33 20.74 30.26
CA MET A 144 -12.48 20.17 28.92
C MET A 144 -12.83 21.26 27.92
N ALA A 145 -12.19 21.26 26.75
CA ALA A 145 -12.42 22.26 25.71
C ALA A 145 -13.61 21.91 24.82
N PHE A 146 -14.46 22.91 24.55
CA PHE A 146 -15.66 22.81 23.73
C PHE A 146 -15.75 23.98 22.74
N LEU A 147 -16.28 23.70 21.54
CA LEU A 147 -16.85 24.71 20.66
C LEU A 147 -18.31 24.91 21.04
N ILE A 148 -18.67 26.13 21.41
CA ILE A 148 -20.00 26.46 21.92
C ILE A 148 -20.69 27.40 20.95
N PHE A 149 -21.83 26.94 20.44
CA PHE A 149 -22.63 27.65 19.48
C PHE A 149 -23.69 28.45 20.23
N SER A 150 -23.81 29.74 19.90
CA SER A 150 -24.89 30.60 20.40
C SER A 150 -26.24 30.08 19.88
N LYS A 151 -27.36 30.73 20.25
CA LYS A 151 -28.68 30.35 19.75
C LYS A 151 -28.73 30.42 18.22
N ASP A 152 -28.23 31.50 17.66
CA ASP A 152 -28.32 31.77 16.22
C ASP A 152 -27.30 30.91 15.46
N GLU A 153 -26.10 30.75 16.00
CA GLU A 153 -25.08 29.84 15.45
C GLU A 153 -25.50 28.37 15.51
N THR A 154 -26.27 27.98 16.54
CA THR A 154 -26.88 26.65 16.62
C THR A 154 -27.89 26.44 15.49
N ALA A 155 -28.68 27.47 15.16
CA ALA A 155 -29.62 27.38 14.05
C ALA A 155 -28.90 27.24 12.71
N LYS A 156 -27.81 27.99 12.48
CA LYS A 156 -26.96 27.86 11.28
C LYS A 156 -26.34 26.46 11.18
N LEU A 157 -25.73 25.97 12.27
CA LEU A 157 -25.18 24.63 12.34
C LEU A 157 -26.24 23.56 12.03
N HIS A 158 -27.41 23.64 12.67
CA HIS A 158 -28.49 22.68 12.47
C HIS A 158 -29.04 22.72 11.04
N ALA A 159 -29.20 23.91 10.45
CA ALA A 159 -29.61 24.03 9.05
C ALA A 159 -28.62 23.33 8.11
N LEU A 160 -27.32 23.44 8.37
CA LEU A 160 -26.27 22.79 7.56
C LEU A 160 -26.25 21.26 7.71
N VAL A 161 -26.37 20.75 8.95
CA VAL A 161 -26.16 19.32 9.22
C VAL A 161 -27.44 18.49 9.20
N ALA A 162 -28.63 19.10 9.29
CA ALA A 162 -29.91 18.40 9.42
C ALA A 162 -30.17 17.33 8.36
N PRO A 163 -29.84 17.53 7.07
CA PRO A 163 -30.00 16.48 6.05
C PRO A 163 -29.19 15.21 6.31
N PHE A 164 -28.18 15.27 7.19
CA PHE A 164 -27.24 14.20 7.45
C PHE A 164 -27.39 13.56 8.84
N ILE A 165 -28.28 14.07 9.69
CA ILE A 165 -28.49 13.53 11.05
C ILE A 165 -29.45 12.35 11.03
N HIS A 166 -28.95 11.18 11.44
CA HIS A 166 -29.71 9.95 11.51
C HIS A 166 -30.99 10.09 12.37
N PRO A 167 -32.14 9.46 12.01
CA PRO A 167 -33.39 9.55 12.75
C PRO A 167 -33.27 9.31 14.26
N SER A 168 -32.50 8.29 14.67
CA SER A 168 -32.25 7.97 16.07
C SER A 168 -31.49 9.06 16.85
N MET A 169 -30.87 10.02 16.16
CA MET A 169 -30.06 11.12 16.72
C MET A 169 -30.73 12.49 16.60
N GLN A 170 -31.95 12.58 16.04
CA GLN A 170 -32.67 13.84 15.81
C GLN A 170 -32.99 14.61 17.10
N TYR A 171 -32.93 13.97 18.27
CA TYR A 171 -33.04 14.66 19.56
C TYR A 171 -31.94 15.72 19.78
N LYS A 172 -30.81 15.62 19.05
CA LYS A 172 -29.75 16.63 19.04
C LYS A 172 -30.07 17.86 18.18
N LEU A 173 -31.15 17.82 17.40
CA LEU A 173 -31.58 18.95 16.58
C LEU A 173 -32.69 19.75 17.26
N LEU A 174 -32.76 21.03 16.90
CA LEU A 174 -33.97 21.83 17.10
C LEU A 174 -35.16 21.14 16.41
N PRO A 175 -36.37 21.16 16.99
CA PRO A 175 -37.54 20.50 16.44
C PRO A 175 -37.80 20.79 14.95
N ARG A 176 -37.64 22.04 14.52
CA ARG A 176 -37.88 22.48 13.13
C ARG A 176 -36.92 21.92 12.07
N PHE A 177 -35.78 21.36 12.48
CA PHE A 177 -34.78 20.79 11.57
C PHE A 177 -34.80 19.25 11.55
N ARG A 178 -35.75 18.62 12.24
CA ARG A 178 -35.87 17.16 12.29
C ARG A 178 -36.55 16.62 11.03
N GLY A 179 -36.36 15.33 10.74
CA GLY A 179 -37.01 14.66 9.62
C GLY A 179 -36.40 14.93 8.23
N GLN A 180 -35.25 15.58 8.14
CA GLN A 180 -34.61 15.93 6.86
C GLN A 180 -33.59 14.88 6.37
N PHE A 181 -33.42 13.78 7.11
CA PHE A 181 -32.37 12.80 6.85
C PHE A 181 -32.47 12.20 5.44
N ASN A 182 -31.42 12.37 4.65
CA ASN A 182 -31.31 11.88 3.29
C ASN A 182 -29.87 11.49 2.96
N VAL A 183 -29.39 10.39 3.56
CA VAL A 183 -28.03 9.87 3.32
C VAL A 183 -28.12 8.43 2.86
N GLU A 184 -27.65 8.21 1.63
CA GLU A 184 -27.49 6.89 1.05
C GLU A 184 -26.01 6.58 0.86
N PRO A 185 -25.55 5.35 1.19
CA PRO A 185 -24.17 4.97 0.97
C PRO A 185 -23.90 4.78 -0.53
N ALA A 186 -22.88 5.46 -1.04
CA ALA A 186 -22.34 5.25 -2.38
C ALA A 186 -21.02 4.49 -2.28
N PHE A 187 -20.94 3.29 -2.87
CA PHE A 187 -19.75 2.47 -2.85
C PHE A 187 -18.98 2.55 -4.17
N ALA A 188 -17.70 2.86 -4.08
CA ALA A 188 -16.78 2.74 -5.21
C ALA A 188 -16.36 1.27 -5.40
N PRO A 189 -16.07 0.84 -6.65
CA PRO A 189 -15.52 -0.48 -6.91
C PRO A 189 -14.15 -0.63 -6.25
N VAL A 190 -13.85 -1.85 -5.79
CA VAL A 190 -12.53 -2.19 -5.24
C VAL A 190 -11.48 -2.05 -6.33
N ARG A 191 -10.37 -1.37 -6.02
CA ARG A 191 -9.22 -1.22 -6.92
C ARG A 191 -8.04 -2.01 -6.38
N GLU A 192 -7.35 -2.72 -7.27
CA GLU A 192 -6.10 -3.40 -6.96
C GLU A 192 -4.93 -2.59 -7.52
N GLU A 193 -4.29 -1.78 -6.67
CA GLU A 193 -3.16 -0.92 -7.04
C GLU A 193 -1.90 -1.30 -6.26
N LEU A 194 -0.75 -1.23 -6.91
CA LEU A 194 0.54 -1.46 -6.25
C LEU A 194 0.87 -0.25 -5.38
N VAL A 195 1.04 -0.48 -4.08
CA VAL A 195 1.42 0.56 -3.11
C VAL A 195 2.85 0.35 -2.60
N PRO A 196 3.65 1.42 -2.43
CA PRO A 196 5.00 1.31 -1.90
C PRO A 196 4.98 0.79 -0.45
N MET A 197 5.76 -0.25 -0.18
CA MET A 197 5.86 -0.85 1.16
C MET A 197 7.19 -0.45 1.83
N PRO A 198 7.20 0.46 2.83
CA PRO A 198 8.40 0.81 3.58
C PRO A 198 8.99 -0.39 4.34
N ILE A 199 10.31 -0.54 4.23
CA ILE A 199 11.10 -1.51 4.99
C ILE A 199 11.20 -1.02 6.43
N LYS A 200 10.47 -1.65 7.36
CA LYS A 200 10.43 -1.24 8.78
C LYS A 200 11.66 -1.60 9.58
N ALA A 201 12.32 -2.70 9.23
CA ALA A 201 13.52 -3.17 9.89
C ALA A 201 14.27 -4.12 8.97
N VAL A 202 15.58 -3.94 8.87
CA VAL A 202 16.49 -4.93 8.30
C VAL A 202 17.18 -5.59 9.48
N ARG A 203 17.07 -6.92 9.60
CA ARG A 203 17.77 -7.68 10.64
C ARG A 203 18.58 -8.79 9.99
N PRO A 204 19.85 -8.99 10.38
CA PRO A 204 20.58 -10.18 9.98
C PRO A 204 19.89 -11.40 10.61
N LYS A 205 19.52 -12.37 9.77
CA LYS A 205 18.94 -13.62 10.24
C LYS A 205 20.05 -14.45 10.87
N VAL A 206 20.12 -14.49 12.20
CA VAL A 206 20.98 -15.45 12.91
C VAL A 206 20.42 -16.84 12.64
N VAL A 207 21.23 -17.70 12.04
CA VAL A 207 20.87 -19.11 11.81
C VAL A 207 20.72 -19.76 13.18
N SER A 208 19.49 -20.05 13.60
CA SER A 208 19.25 -20.77 14.85
C SER A 208 19.77 -22.20 14.69
N SER A 209 20.78 -22.57 15.47
CA SER A 209 21.31 -23.94 15.59
C SER A 209 20.39 -24.86 16.41
N GLY A 210 19.07 -24.79 16.17
CA GLY A 210 18.11 -25.70 16.78
C GLY A 210 18.25 -27.09 16.15
N ARG A 211 18.75 -28.07 16.91
CA ARG A 211 18.80 -29.49 16.55
C ARG A 211 17.42 -29.94 16.10
N THR A 212 17.28 -30.28 14.82
CA THR A 212 16.14 -31.04 14.30
C THR A 212 16.45 -32.53 14.47
N HIS A 213 15.57 -33.27 15.16
CA HIS A 213 15.65 -34.73 15.24
C HIS A 213 15.26 -35.31 13.88
N ARG A 214 16.25 -35.47 13.00
CA ARG A 214 16.11 -36.17 11.72
C ARG A 214 16.51 -37.63 11.93
N PHE A 215 15.57 -38.55 11.72
CA PHE A 215 15.86 -39.97 11.62
C PHE A 215 15.71 -40.36 10.14
N ASP A 216 16.77 -40.96 9.59
CA ASP A 216 16.85 -41.41 8.21
C ASP A 216 16.60 -42.92 8.20
N ILE A 217 15.65 -43.41 7.39
CA ILE A 217 15.42 -44.84 7.18
C ILE A 217 15.44 -45.07 5.67
N GLU A 218 16.38 -45.89 5.24
CA GLU A 218 16.61 -46.23 3.84
C GLU A 218 16.22 -47.70 3.63
N VAL A 219 15.30 -47.96 2.69
CA VAL A 219 15.06 -49.31 2.17
C VAL A 219 15.01 -49.20 0.64
N GLU A 220 15.89 -49.97 0.00
CA GLU A 220 16.07 -50.18 -1.44
C GLU A 220 15.13 -49.36 -2.35
N GLY A 221 15.63 -48.20 -2.79
CA GLY A 221 15.03 -47.40 -3.85
C GLY A 221 13.98 -46.38 -3.44
N SER A 222 13.68 -46.22 -2.13
CA SER A 222 12.79 -45.16 -1.64
C SER A 222 13.36 -44.43 -0.42
N HIS A 223 13.64 -43.13 -0.56
CA HIS A 223 14.02 -42.26 0.56
C HIS A 223 12.77 -41.63 1.19
N ASN A 224 12.42 -42.07 2.39
CA ASN A 224 11.30 -41.55 3.16
C ASN A 224 11.83 -41.01 4.49
N TYR A 225 11.51 -39.76 4.83
CA TYR A 225 11.83 -39.22 6.15
C TYR A 225 10.59 -38.62 6.81
N PHE A 226 10.54 -38.75 8.13
CA PHE A 226 9.49 -38.18 8.98
C PHE A 226 9.91 -36.81 9.49
N VAL A 227 9.07 -35.80 9.27
CA VAL A 227 9.13 -34.51 9.97
C VAL A 227 7.73 -34.21 10.50
N ASP A 228 7.65 -33.97 11.81
CA ASP A 228 6.43 -33.56 12.51
C ASP A 228 5.19 -34.45 12.22
N GLY A 229 5.39 -35.77 12.14
CA GLY A 229 4.32 -36.76 11.96
C GLY A 229 3.82 -36.94 10.52
N VAL A 230 4.47 -36.34 9.52
CA VAL A 230 4.09 -36.44 8.10
C VAL A 230 5.16 -37.19 7.31
N MET A 231 4.73 -38.19 6.51
CA MET A 231 5.60 -38.96 5.61
C MET A 231 5.72 -38.25 4.25
N VAL A 232 6.96 -38.00 3.79
CA VAL A 232 7.25 -37.27 2.55
C VAL A 232 7.97 -38.18 1.55
N HIS A 233 7.47 -38.25 0.30
CA HIS A 233 8.07 -38.99 -0.81
C HIS A 233 8.68 -38.06 -1.88
N ASN A 234 9.85 -38.44 -2.41
CA ASN A 234 10.53 -37.93 -3.63
C ASN A 234 10.85 -36.41 -3.74
N SER A 235 12.14 -36.11 -3.51
CA SER A 235 12.94 -34.91 -3.90
C SER A 235 12.83 -33.63 -3.02
N PRO A 236 13.96 -33.01 -2.61
CA PRO A 236 14.15 -32.52 -1.23
C PRO A 236 14.24 -31.00 -1.04
N GLU A 237 13.97 -30.17 -2.05
CA GLU A 237 14.16 -28.71 -1.93
C GLU A 237 12.83 -27.97 -1.74
N THR A 238 12.41 -27.85 -0.47
CA THR A 238 11.26 -27.03 -0.10
C THR A 238 11.71 -25.67 0.38
N THR A 239 11.31 -24.60 -0.32
CA THR A 239 11.56 -23.22 0.14
C THR A 239 10.80 -22.97 1.45
N PRO A 240 11.45 -22.43 2.50
CA PRO A 240 10.76 -22.08 3.74
C PRO A 240 9.68 -21.02 3.50
N GLY A 241 8.60 -21.04 4.30
CA GLY A 241 7.43 -20.17 4.11
C GLY A 241 6.20 -20.86 3.51
N GLY A 242 6.19 -22.20 3.50
CA GLY A 242 5.05 -23.00 3.05
C GLY A 242 4.81 -22.91 1.54
N ARG A 243 3.58 -23.26 1.13
CA ARG A 243 3.23 -23.35 -0.30
C ARG A 243 2.97 -22.00 -0.96
N ALA A 244 2.66 -20.94 -0.22
CA ALA A 244 2.21 -19.66 -0.77
C ALA A 244 3.16 -19.09 -1.84
N LEU A 245 4.47 -19.03 -1.56
CA LEU A 245 5.44 -18.48 -2.49
C LEU A 245 5.52 -19.27 -3.82
N LYS A 246 5.29 -20.59 -3.79
CA LYS A 246 5.23 -21.44 -5.00
C LYS A 246 4.08 -21.04 -5.92
N PHE A 247 2.93 -20.62 -5.38
CA PHE A 247 1.73 -20.30 -6.17
C PHE A 247 1.66 -18.82 -6.56
N TYR A 248 2.01 -17.91 -5.67
CA TYR A 248 1.86 -16.46 -5.88
C TYR A 248 2.98 -15.84 -6.73
N SER A 249 4.22 -16.36 -6.69
CA SER A 249 5.32 -15.80 -7.49
C SER A 249 5.06 -15.86 -8.99
N SER A 250 5.39 -14.78 -9.72
CA SER A 250 5.34 -14.75 -11.19
C SER A 250 6.56 -15.45 -11.81
N VAL A 251 7.73 -15.33 -11.18
CA VAL A 251 8.98 -15.99 -11.60
C VAL A 251 9.65 -16.62 -10.37
N ARG A 252 10.20 -17.82 -10.51
CA ARG A 252 11.06 -18.46 -9.51
C ARG A 252 12.35 -18.93 -10.16
N LEU A 253 13.46 -18.55 -9.54
CA LEU A 253 14.81 -18.87 -9.96
C LEU A 253 15.44 -19.78 -8.90
N ASP A 254 16.00 -20.91 -9.34
CA ASP A 254 16.85 -21.79 -8.54
C ASP A 254 18.31 -21.48 -8.90
N ILE A 255 19.08 -21.02 -7.91
CA ILE A 255 20.46 -20.59 -8.07
C ILE A 255 21.38 -21.59 -7.38
N ARG A 256 22.34 -22.13 -8.14
CA ARG A 256 23.30 -23.12 -7.64
C ARG A 256 24.71 -22.76 -8.07
N ARG A 257 25.65 -22.86 -7.14
CA ARG A 257 27.07 -22.76 -7.46
C ARG A 257 27.52 -24.02 -8.21
N ILE A 258 28.19 -23.84 -9.34
CA ILE A 258 28.79 -24.92 -10.13
C ILE A 258 30.25 -25.12 -9.69
N GLU A 259 31.05 -24.07 -9.83
CA GLU A 259 32.51 -24.13 -9.69
C GLU A 259 33.04 -22.86 -9.00
N ALA A 260 34.16 -22.97 -8.30
CA ALA A 260 34.86 -21.84 -7.71
C ALA A 260 35.91 -21.31 -8.70
N ILE A 261 35.84 -20.02 -9.02
CA ILE A 261 36.82 -19.34 -9.88
C ILE A 261 38.02 -18.99 -9.00
N LYS A 262 39.20 -19.47 -9.41
CA LYS A 262 40.46 -19.25 -8.71
C LYS A 262 41.42 -18.44 -9.57
N ASP A 263 42.16 -17.55 -8.93
CA ASP A 263 43.29 -16.84 -9.51
C ASP A 263 44.53 -17.23 -8.70
N GLY A 264 45.36 -18.11 -9.30
CA GLY A 264 46.43 -18.81 -8.59
C GLY A 264 45.91 -19.64 -7.42
N VAL A 265 46.16 -19.17 -6.19
CA VAL A 265 45.80 -19.84 -4.92
C VAL A 265 44.52 -19.27 -4.31
N GLU A 266 44.12 -18.05 -4.69
CA GLU A 266 42.97 -17.35 -4.09
C GLU A 266 41.67 -17.62 -4.84
N VAL A 267 40.56 -17.74 -4.11
CA VAL A 267 39.21 -17.92 -4.69
C VAL A 267 38.60 -16.54 -4.93
N VAL A 268 38.63 -16.08 -6.18
CA VAL A 268 38.14 -14.75 -6.60
C VAL A 268 36.64 -14.71 -6.93
N GLY A 269 36.00 -15.87 -7.15
CA GLY A 269 34.55 -15.89 -7.45
C GLY A 269 33.92 -17.28 -7.56
N ASN A 270 32.68 -17.31 -8.01
CA ASN A 270 31.92 -18.54 -8.25
C ASN A 270 31.22 -18.52 -9.62
N ARG A 271 31.41 -19.57 -10.41
CA ARG A 271 30.56 -19.88 -11.57
C ARG A 271 29.22 -20.39 -11.05
N THR A 272 28.15 -19.74 -11.45
CA THR A 272 26.81 -19.98 -10.90
C THR A 272 25.81 -20.29 -12.01
N ARG A 273 24.99 -21.33 -11.81
CA ARG A 273 23.88 -21.70 -12.68
C ARG A 273 22.57 -21.23 -12.05
N VAL A 274 21.76 -20.55 -12.83
CA VAL A 274 20.39 -20.17 -12.46
C VAL A 274 19.40 -20.87 -13.38
N LYS A 275 18.52 -21.68 -12.81
CA LYS A 275 17.42 -22.35 -13.52
C LYS A 275 16.09 -21.67 -13.22
N VAL A 276 15.33 -21.33 -14.24
CA VAL A 276 13.98 -20.79 -14.10
C VAL A 276 13.01 -21.93 -13.77
N VAL A 277 12.69 -22.15 -12.49
CA VAL A 277 11.78 -23.23 -12.05
C VAL A 277 10.30 -22.88 -12.26
N LYS A 278 9.97 -21.58 -12.30
CA LYS A 278 8.63 -21.08 -12.61
C LYS A 278 8.74 -19.79 -13.39
N ASN A 279 7.92 -19.63 -14.43
CA ASN A 279 7.77 -18.39 -15.16
C ASN A 279 6.32 -18.28 -15.65
N LYS A 280 5.64 -17.17 -15.35
CA LYS A 280 4.29 -16.85 -15.85
C LYS A 280 4.30 -15.93 -17.08
N VAL A 281 5.46 -15.39 -17.44
CA VAL A 281 5.63 -14.37 -18.49
C VAL A 281 6.21 -14.96 -19.78
N SER A 282 7.02 -16.02 -19.66
CA SER A 282 7.71 -16.66 -20.79
C SER A 282 7.96 -18.14 -20.49
N PRO A 283 8.51 -18.93 -21.45
CA PRO A 283 8.78 -20.35 -21.24
C PRO A 283 9.65 -20.60 -19.99
N PRO A 284 9.22 -21.49 -19.07
CA PRO A 284 10.01 -21.88 -17.90
C PRO A 284 11.14 -22.85 -18.26
N PHE A 285 11.95 -23.22 -17.27
CA PHE A 285 13.04 -24.21 -17.32
C PHE A 285 14.28 -23.86 -18.13
N ARG A 286 14.36 -22.64 -18.67
CA ARG A 286 15.63 -22.11 -19.20
C ARG A 286 16.66 -21.96 -18.08
N GLN A 287 17.92 -22.17 -18.45
CA GLN A 287 19.07 -22.03 -17.56
C GLN A 287 19.99 -20.93 -18.08
N ALA A 288 20.60 -20.19 -17.15
CA ALA A 288 21.62 -19.22 -17.44
C ALA A 288 22.83 -19.51 -16.55
N GLU A 289 24.03 -19.38 -17.13
CA GLU A 289 25.28 -19.54 -16.40
C GLU A 289 26.06 -18.23 -16.46
N PHE A 290 26.57 -17.78 -15.33
CA PHE A 290 27.36 -16.57 -15.24
C PHE A 290 28.35 -16.62 -14.08
N ASP A 291 29.34 -15.74 -14.16
CA ASP A 291 30.39 -15.61 -13.14
C ASP A 291 29.97 -14.55 -12.10
N ILE A 292 30.13 -14.88 -10.82
CA ILE A 292 29.98 -13.93 -9.70
C ILE A 292 31.35 -13.72 -9.07
N THR A 293 31.92 -12.53 -9.25
CA THR A 293 33.20 -12.13 -8.66
C THR A 293 32.97 -11.47 -7.30
N TYR A 294 33.71 -11.89 -6.28
CA TYR A 294 33.59 -11.29 -4.95
C TYR A 294 33.99 -9.81 -4.97
N GLY A 295 33.19 -8.95 -4.35
CA GLY A 295 33.41 -7.49 -4.32
C GLY A 295 32.95 -6.71 -5.57
N LYS A 296 32.80 -7.37 -6.73
CA LYS A 296 32.32 -6.72 -7.98
C LYS A 296 30.90 -7.14 -8.41
N GLY A 297 30.45 -8.34 -8.03
CA GLY A 297 29.13 -8.86 -8.38
C GLY A 297 29.14 -9.71 -9.65
N ILE A 298 28.02 -9.70 -10.39
CA ILE A 298 27.87 -10.48 -11.64
C ILE A 298 28.72 -9.85 -12.74
N SER A 299 29.64 -10.61 -13.34
CA SER A 299 30.45 -10.12 -14.46
C SER A 299 29.64 -10.11 -15.75
N ARG A 300 29.31 -8.92 -16.23
CA ARG A 300 28.59 -8.71 -17.49
C ARG A 300 29.47 -9.04 -18.68
N GLU A 301 30.74 -8.67 -18.60
CA GLU A 301 31.77 -8.85 -19.62
C GLU A 301 32.00 -10.34 -19.87
N GLY A 302 32.10 -11.14 -18.80
CA GLY A 302 32.22 -12.59 -18.89
C GLY A 302 31.00 -13.27 -19.50
N SER A 303 29.81 -12.79 -19.16
CA SER A 303 28.55 -13.32 -19.70
C SER A 303 28.38 -12.95 -21.17
N LEU A 304 28.77 -11.73 -21.55
CA LEU A 304 28.75 -11.24 -22.92
C LEU A 304 29.68 -12.06 -23.82
N LEU A 305 30.90 -12.34 -23.34
CA LEU A 305 31.87 -13.16 -24.05
C LEU A 305 31.35 -14.59 -24.28
N ASP A 306 30.74 -15.21 -23.26
CA ASP A 306 30.17 -16.55 -23.38
C ASP A 306 29.05 -16.60 -24.42
N VAL A 307 28.10 -15.66 -24.35
CA VAL A 307 27.00 -15.57 -25.31
C VAL A 307 27.51 -15.24 -26.71
N GLY A 308 28.52 -14.36 -26.83
CA GLY A 308 29.14 -14.01 -28.10
C GLY A 308 29.84 -15.19 -28.78
N VAL A 309 30.44 -16.09 -28.00
CA VAL A 309 31.04 -17.34 -28.53
C VAL A 309 29.95 -18.33 -28.92
N ASP A 310 28.92 -18.51 -28.10
CA ASP A 310 27.81 -19.42 -28.38
C ASP A 310 27.04 -19.03 -29.64
N LEU A 311 26.88 -17.72 -29.90
CA LEU A 311 26.24 -17.17 -31.10
C LEU A 311 27.18 -17.08 -32.31
N GLY A 312 28.47 -17.41 -32.14
CA GLY A 312 29.48 -17.39 -33.21
C GLY A 312 29.98 -16.00 -33.62
N LEU A 313 29.63 -14.95 -32.86
CA LEU A 313 30.10 -13.57 -33.09
C LEU A 313 31.56 -13.41 -32.67
N VAL A 314 31.96 -14.07 -31.58
CA VAL A 314 33.36 -14.12 -31.11
C VAL A 314 33.95 -15.47 -31.48
N LYS A 315 35.03 -15.47 -32.25
CA LYS A 315 35.74 -16.69 -32.65
C LYS A 315 36.78 -17.07 -31.60
N LYS A 316 36.75 -18.33 -31.18
CA LYS A 316 37.73 -18.92 -30.27
C LYS A 316 38.72 -19.80 -31.04
N SER A 317 39.95 -19.32 -31.21
CA SER A 317 41.05 -20.06 -31.85
C SER A 317 42.00 -20.58 -30.78
N GLY A 318 41.71 -21.76 -30.24
CA GLY A 318 42.45 -22.34 -29.12
C GLY A 318 42.24 -21.55 -27.83
N ALA A 319 43.29 -20.88 -27.36
CA ALA A 319 43.25 -20.00 -26.18
C ALA A 319 42.94 -18.53 -26.53
N TRP A 320 42.88 -18.17 -27.82
CA TRP A 320 42.67 -16.79 -28.26
C TRP A 320 41.21 -16.49 -28.57
N PHE A 321 40.74 -15.32 -28.15
CA PHE A 321 39.43 -14.77 -28.52
C PHE A 321 39.61 -13.64 -29.54
N THR A 322 38.86 -13.71 -30.63
CA THR A 322 38.92 -12.75 -31.74
C THR A 322 37.52 -12.30 -32.11
N TYR A 323 37.31 -11.00 -32.24
CA TYR A 323 36.08 -10.38 -32.70
C TYR A 323 36.37 -9.55 -33.96
N GLU A 324 35.71 -9.86 -35.08
CA GLU A 324 35.87 -9.17 -36.37
C GLU A 324 37.31 -8.96 -36.89
N GLY A 325 38.27 -9.79 -36.44
CA GLY A 325 39.69 -9.69 -36.79
C GLY A 325 40.55 -8.99 -35.73
N GLU A 326 39.93 -8.35 -34.74
CA GLU A 326 40.62 -7.80 -33.57
C GLU A 326 40.79 -8.87 -32.47
N GLN A 327 41.98 -8.92 -31.89
CA GLN A 327 42.33 -9.91 -30.88
C GLN A 327 41.98 -9.39 -29.49
N LEU A 328 40.89 -9.90 -28.91
CA LEU A 328 40.39 -9.49 -27.58
C LEU A 328 41.33 -9.92 -26.46
N GLY A 329 42.09 -11.00 -26.64
CA GLY A 329 43.10 -11.45 -25.68
C GLY A 329 43.30 -12.96 -25.63
N GLN A 330 44.37 -13.38 -24.94
CA GLN A 330 44.69 -14.77 -24.68
C GLN A 330 44.06 -15.21 -23.36
N GLY A 331 43.12 -16.14 -23.42
CA GLY A 331 42.39 -16.64 -22.26
C GLY A 331 41.21 -15.76 -21.86
N ARG A 332 40.30 -16.36 -21.08
CA ARG A 332 39.02 -15.76 -20.69
C ARG A 332 39.20 -14.48 -19.87
N GLU A 333 40.12 -14.48 -18.91
CA GLU A 333 40.30 -13.33 -18.00
C GLU A 333 40.91 -12.11 -18.70
N ASN A 334 41.86 -12.31 -19.61
CA ASN A 334 42.42 -11.20 -20.39
C ASN A 334 41.38 -10.60 -21.34
N ALA A 335 40.55 -11.45 -21.99
CA ALA A 335 39.46 -10.96 -22.84
C ALA A 335 38.40 -10.18 -22.04
N LYS A 336 38.11 -10.58 -20.79
CA LYS A 336 37.24 -9.81 -19.89
C LYS A 336 37.83 -8.45 -19.53
N SER A 337 39.12 -8.40 -19.18
CA SER A 337 39.80 -7.15 -18.86
C SER A 337 39.79 -6.19 -20.06
N PHE A 338 40.06 -6.71 -21.27
CA PHE A 338 39.99 -5.91 -22.50
C PHE A 338 38.60 -5.32 -22.74
N LEU A 339 37.53 -6.10 -22.57
CA LEU A 339 36.14 -5.61 -22.71
C LEU A 339 35.76 -4.61 -21.61
N ALA A 340 36.33 -4.74 -20.41
CA ALA A 340 36.11 -3.79 -19.32
C ALA A 340 36.81 -2.44 -19.58
N GLU A 341 37.97 -2.46 -20.26
CA GLU A 341 38.72 -1.27 -20.65
C GLU A 341 38.14 -0.60 -21.90
N ASN A 342 37.59 -1.38 -22.84
CA ASN A 342 37.05 -0.91 -24.12
C ASN A 342 35.52 -1.04 -24.18
N LEU A 343 34.84 -0.10 -23.53
CA LEU A 343 33.37 -0.06 -23.44
C LEU A 343 32.67 0.04 -24.80
N GLU A 344 33.29 0.67 -25.80
CA GLU A 344 32.71 0.83 -27.15
C GLU A 344 32.49 -0.53 -27.82
N VAL A 345 33.51 -1.39 -27.80
CA VAL A 345 33.46 -2.75 -28.34
C VAL A 345 32.45 -3.60 -27.56
N MET A 346 32.37 -3.43 -26.24
CA MET A 346 31.40 -4.13 -25.41
C MET A 346 29.95 -3.79 -25.79
N VAL A 347 29.65 -2.51 -26.02
CA VAL A 347 28.30 -2.06 -26.42
C VAL A 347 27.95 -2.56 -27.82
N GLU A 348 28.91 -2.55 -28.74
CA GLU A 348 28.71 -3.07 -30.08
C GLU A 348 28.36 -4.57 -30.07
N ILE A 349 29.13 -5.37 -29.33
CA ILE A 349 28.88 -6.81 -29.17
C ILE A 349 27.52 -7.07 -28.51
N ASP A 350 27.15 -6.31 -27.47
CA ASP A 350 25.82 -6.42 -26.84
C ASP A 350 24.69 -6.08 -27.81
N GLY A 351 24.86 -5.04 -28.63
CA GLY A 351 23.89 -4.66 -29.67
C GLY A 351 23.65 -5.79 -30.67
N ARG A 352 24.73 -6.35 -31.23
CA ARG A 352 24.63 -7.46 -32.21
C ARG A 352 24.04 -8.73 -31.60
N ILE A 353 24.41 -9.06 -30.36
CA ILE A 353 23.83 -10.21 -29.63
C ILE A 353 22.31 -10.02 -29.47
N ARG A 354 21.86 -8.82 -29.10
CA ARG A 354 20.44 -8.51 -28.92
C ARG A 354 19.66 -8.55 -30.24
N GLU A 355 20.23 -8.05 -31.32
CA GLU A 355 19.63 -8.15 -32.66
C GLU A 355 19.45 -9.62 -33.07
N GLN A 356 20.49 -10.44 -32.92
CA GLN A 356 20.45 -11.85 -33.31
C GLN A 356 19.51 -12.70 -32.44
N THR A 357 19.35 -12.32 -31.17
CA THR A 357 18.43 -12.99 -30.23
C THR A 357 17.00 -12.44 -30.27
N GLY A 358 16.72 -11.45 -31.12
CA GLY A 358 15.40 -10.80 -31.23
C GLY A 358 15.02 -9.96 -30.00
N LEU A 359 16.01 -9.60 -29.18
CA LEU A 359 15.89 -8.74 -28.00
C LEU A 359 16.23 -7.29 -28.34
N THR A 360 15.80 -6.81 -29.51
CA THR A 360 15.95 -5.42 -29.89
C THR A 360 15.21 -4.57 -28.85
N PRO A 361 15.83 -3.52 -28.27
CA PRO A 361 15.04 -2.50 -27.61
C PRO A 361 14.08 -1.95 -28.67
N LYS A 362 12.77 -2.08 -28.44
CA LYS A 362 11.83 -1.19 -29.12
C LYS A 362 12.28 0.21 -28.77
N SER A 363 12.90 0.90 -29.72
CA SER A 363 12.88 2.35 -29.71
C SER A 363 11.40 2.75 -29.68
N ASP A 364 11.07 3.79 -28.93
CA ASP A 364 9.71 4.35 -28.86
C ASP A 364 9.23 4.96 -30.20
N ALA A 365 9.80 4.55 -31.34
CA ALA A 365 9.51 5.00 -32.69
C ALA A 365 8.60 4.03 -33.49
N ASP A 366 8.49 2.76 -33.11
CA ASP A 366 7.70 1.76 -33.86
C ASP A 366 6.33 1.44 -33.21
N ALA A 367 5.75 2.42 -32.51
CA ALA A 367 4.33 2.43 -32.14
C ALA A 367 3.45 3.17 -33.18
N ALA A 368 3.91 3.26 -34.43
CA ALA A 368 3.14 3.80 -35.55
C ALA A 368 3.12 2.81 -36.73
N GLY A 369 2.41 1.70 -36.56
CA GLY A 369 1.96 0.86 -37.68
C GLY A 369 0.57 1.32 -38.15
N PRO A 370 0.32 1.40 -39.46
CA PRO A 370 -0.90 1.99 -40.02
C PRO A 370 -2.01 0.95 -40.04
N ASP A 371 -2.65 0.68 -38.90
CA ASP A 371 -3.98 0.04 -38.84
C ASP A 371 -4.47 -0.04 -37.37
N ALA A 372 -4.60 1.13 -36.76
CA ALA A 372 -5.47 1.30 -35.60
C ALA A 372 -6.42 2.44 -35.93
N LYS A 373 -7.63 2.10 -36.38
CA LYS A 373 -8.74 3.05 -36.43
C LYS A 373 -8.91 3.63 -35.03
N ALA A 374 -8.49 4.88 -34.87
CA ALA A 374 -8.89 5.72 -33.76
C ALA A 374 -10.41 5.86 -33.83
N ALA A 375 -11.10 5.26 -32.87
CA ALA A 375 -12.41 5.75 -32.49
C ALA A 375 -12.15 7.02 -31.66
N THR A 376 -12.04 8.16 -32.34
CA THR A 376 -12.15 9.46 -31.71
C THR A 376 -13.61 9.68 -31.34
N ASP A 377 -13.86 9.86 -30.04
CA ASP A 377 -15.12 10.38 -29.51
C ASP A 377 -15.24 11.85 -29.99
N PRO A 378 -16.39 12.31 -30.51
CA PRO A 378 -16.51 13.64 -31.12
C PRO A 378 -16.51 14.82 -30.13
N ASP A 379 -16.20 14.58 -28.84
CA ASP A 379 -16.20 15.60 -27.79
C ASP A 379 -14.82 16.21 -27.47
N ASP A 380 -13.74 15.74 -28.12
CA ASP A 380 -12.36 16.21 -27.89
C ASP A 380 -11.83 17.21 -28.93
N GLU A 381 -12.70 17.85 -29.72
CA GLU A 381 -12.28 18.96 -30.58
C GLU A 381 -12.27 20.30 -29.84
N PRO A 382 -11.21 21.13 -29.98
CA PRO A 382 -11.15 22.44 -29.35
C PRO A 382 -12.18 23.38 -30.00
N ILE A 383 -13.05 23.95 -29.16
CA ILE A 383 -14.06 24.94 -29.55
C ILE A 383 -13.36 26.14 -30.20
N THR A 384 -13.61 26.38 -31.48
CA THR A 384 -13.21 27.61 -32.17
C THR A 384 -14.17 28.73 -31.79
N LEU A 385 -13.62 29.80 -31.20
CA LEU A 385 -14.34 31.04 -30.94
C LEU A 385 -14.38 31.88 -32.23
N ASP A 386 -15.53 31.89 -32.90
CA ASP A 386 -15.99 32.99 -33.76
C ASP A 386 -17.21 33.67 -33.10
#